data_AF-A0AAE2JBH0-F1
#
_entry.id   AF-A0AAE2JBH0-F1
#
_cell.length_a   1.000
_cell.length_b   1.000
_cell.length_c   1.000
_cell.angle_alpha   90.00
_cell.angle_beta   90.00
_cell.angle_gamma   90.00
#
_symmetry.space_group_name_H-M   'P 1'
#
loop_
_entity.id
_entity.type
_entity.pdbx_description
1 polymer ?
#
loop_
_entity_poly.entity_id
_entity_poly.type
_entity_poly.pdbx_seq_one_letter_code
_entity_poly.pdbx_strand_id
1 'polypeptide(L)' 'MMILPAINTDASKHEKEQISRTVQEMFEEAEFWLVSE' A
#
# COMPACT_ATOMS: atom_id res chain seq x y z
N MET A 1 2.41 -4.21 12.56
CA MET A 1 2.44 -2.99 11.73
C MET A 1 3.63 -3.10 10.79
N MET A 2 3.40 -3.39 9.50
CA MET A 2 4.48 -3.26 8.52
C MET A 2 4.81 -1.78 8.33
N ILE A 3 6.10 -1.45 8.25
CA ILE A 3 6.53 -0.09 7.91
C ILE A 3 6.82 -0.08 6.42
N LEU A 4 5.96 0.57 5.64
CA LEU A 4 6.16 0.73 4.20
C LEU A 4 7.27 1.76 3.94
N PRO A 5 8.23 1.48 3.05
CA PRO A 5 9.16 2.49 2.58
C PRO A 5 8.42 3.64 1.89
N ALA A 6 9.02 4.82 1.87
CA ALA A 6 8.40 6.00 1.26
C ALA A 6 8.06 5.75 -0.22
N ILE A 7 6.82 6.06 -0.61
CA ILE A 7 6.36 5.89 -1.99
C ILE A 7 6.90 7.05 -2.84
N ASN A 8 7.74 6.72 -3.81
CA ASN A 8 8.37 7.69 -4.70
C ASN A 8 7.43 8.06 -5.86
N THR A 9 6.45 8.93 -5.58
CA THR A 9 5.51 9.47 -6.58
C THR A 9 5.61 11.00 -6.68
N ASP A 10 5.08 11.56 -7.75
CA ASP A 10 4.89 13.01 -7.95
C ASP A 10 3.57 13.53 -7.33
N ALA A 11 2.79 12.66 -6.70
CA ALA A 11 1.53 13.03 -6.07
C ALA A 11 1.74 13.97 -4.87
N SER A 12 0.71 14.76 -4.55
CA SER A 12 0.69 15.64 -3.39
C SER A 12 0.84 14.86 -2.08
N LYS A 13 1.19 15.55 -1.00
CA LYS A 13 1.31 14.92 0.33
C LYS A 13 0.02 14.17 0.72
N HIS A 14 -1.14 14.78 0.46
CA HIS A 14 -2.43 14.17 0.78
C HIS A 14 -2.68 12.89 -0.02
N GLU A 15 -2.41 12.93 -1.32
CA GLU A 15 -2.55 11.75 -2.18
C GLU A 15 -1.57 10.65 -1.78
N LYS A 16 -0.33 11.00 -1.40
CA LYS A 16 0.65 10.03 -0.88
C LYS A 16 0.18 9.33 0.39
N GLU A 17 -0.48 10.05 1.30
CA GLU A 17 -1.06 9.45 2.51
C GLU A 17 -2.18 8.46 2.16
N GLN A 18 -3.04 8.81 1.20
CA GLN A 18 -4.09 7.92 0.70
C GLN A 18 -3.50 6.66 0.05
N ILE A 19 -2.52 6.82 -0.85
CA ILE A 19 -1.85 5.70 -1.53
C ILE A 19 -1.15 4.81 -0.50
N SER A 20 -0.46 5.40 0.48
CA SER A 20 0.23 4.65 1.54
C SER A 20 -0.73 3.77 2.33
N ARG A 21 -1.92 4.31 2.67
CA ARG A 21 -2.96 3.55 3.35
C ARG A 21 -3.50 2.41 2.48
N THR A 22 -3.86 2.70 1.23
CA THR A 22 -4.38 1.67 0.31
C THR A 22 -3.38 0.56 0.06
N VAL A 23 -2.10 0.87 -0.14
CA VAL A 23 -1.05 -0.14 -0.31
C VAL A 23 -0.93 -1.00 0.96
N GLN A 24 -1.01 -0.38 2.14
CA GLN A 24 -0.99 -1.13 3.39
C GLN A 24 -2.17 -2.10 3.50
N GLU A 25 -3.40 -1.65 3.20
CA GLU A 25 -4.60 -2.49 3.18
C GLU A 25 -4.46 -3.67 2.21
N MET A 26 -3.95 -3.43 1.00
CA MET A 26 -3.70 -4.50 0.01
C MET A 26 -2.71 -5.55 0.49
N PHE A 27 -1.68 -5.16 1.24
CA PHE A 27 -0.72 -6.10 1.82
C PHE A 27 -1.30 -6.87 3.01
N GLU A 28 -2.16 -6.24 3.80
CA GLU A 28 -2.87 -6.89 4.91
C GLU A 28 -3.87 -7.93 4.40
N GLU A 29 -4.48 -7.68 3.23
CA GLU A 29 -5.44 -8.59 2.59
C GLU A 29 -4.82 -9.51 1.53
N ALA A 30 -3.49 -9.55 1.42
CA ALA A 30 -2.80 -10.22 0.31
C ALA A 30 -3.19 -11.70 0.14
N GLU A 31 -3.59 -12.39 1.22
CA GLU A 31 -4.08 -13.78 1.18
C GLU A 31 -5.37 -13.97 0.36
N PHE A 32 -6.20 -12.94 0.21
CA PHE A 32 -7.43 -12.99 -0.58
C PHE A 32 -7.19 -12.70 -2.08
N TRP A 33 -6.10 -12.01 -2.38
CA TRP A 33 -5.76 -11.56 -3.74
C TRP A 33 -4.72 -12.43 -4.42
N LEU A 34 -3.80 -13.02 -3.66
CA LEU A 34 -2.75 -13.88 -4.19
C LEU A 34 -3.28 -15.30 -4.39
N VAL A 35 -3.43 -15.69 -5.66
CA VAL A 35 -3.69 -17.09 -6.02
C VAL A 35 -2.37 -17.86 -5.91
N SER A 36 -2.32 -18.87 -5.05
CA SER A 36 -1.25 -19.88 -5.07
C SER A 36 -1.42 -20.76 -6.31
N GLU A 37 -0.34 -20.99 -7.06
CA GLU A 37 -0.26 -22.17 -7.95
C GLU A 37 -0.21 -23.48 -7.15
#